data_AF-A0A7Z9W9T0-F1
#
_entry.id   AF-A0A7Z9W9T0-F1
#
_cell.length_a   1.000
_cell.length_b   1.000
_cell.length_c   1.000
_cell.angle_alpha   90.00
_cell.angle_beta   90.00
_cell.angle_gamma   90.00
#
_symmetry.space_group_name_H-M   'P 1'
#
loop_
_entity.id
_entity.type
_entity.pdbx_description
1 polymer ?
#
loop_
_entity_poly.entity_id
_entity_poly.type
_entity_poly.pdbx_seq_one_letter_code
_entity_poly.pdbx_strand_id
1 'polypeptide(L)'
;MFHNHFSRSREMKKLPLVFLSTLILTRIAVAGSGEIFTMREFFELEYASDPQISPEGNQVIYVRNFADIMTDRRYSNLWIIDIDGSDHRPLTTGHRNDRSPRWSPDGSKLIYVSNKEGSSEVYIRWIDTGQTARLTNVQYSPGNIAWAPDGKMIAFTMFVKSLPSKPAKMPEKPEGAKWADPPKVIDKMTYRADGSGYQENGFTHIF
;
A
#
# COMPACT_ATOMS: atom_id res chain seq x y z
N MET A 1 47.19 37.05 75.63
CA MET A 1 48.61 37.47 75.62
C MET A 1 49.38 36.33 74.96
N PHE A 2 50.05 36.46 73.81
CA PHE A 2 50.26 37.55 72.84
C PHE A 2 49.92 36.98 71.42
N HIS A 3 49.41 37.72 70.41
CA HIS A 3 50.17 38.52 69.40
C HIS A 3 51.54 37.89 69.01
N ASN A 4 52.04 37.78 67.77
CA ASN A 4 51.70 38.24 66.39
C ASN A 4 52.58 37.41 65.39
N HIS A 5 52.52 37.46 64.03
CA HIS A 5 51.80 38.28 63.04
C HIS A 5 51.59 37.50 61.70
N PHE A 6 50.93 38.14 60.74
CA PHE A 6 50.92 37.92 59.27
C PHE A 6 52.20 37.37 58.59
N SER A 7 52.01 36.64 57.48
CA SER A 7 52.48 37.13 56.16
C SER A 7 51.66 36.55 54.99
N ARG A 8 51.26 37.43 54.05
CA ARG A 8 50.73 37.05 52.73
C ARG A 8 51.91 36.93 51.75
N SER A 9 51.94 35.89 50.92
CA SER A 9 52.62 35.97 49.62
C SER A 9 51.64 35.60 48.49
N ARG A 10 51.50 36.52 47.53
CA ARG A 10 50.64 36.39 46.35
C ARG A 10 51.54 36.24 45.13
N GLU A 11 51.96 35.02 44.84
CA GLU A 11 52.78 34.71 43.67
C GLU A 11 51.89 34.35 42.47
N MET A 12 51.67 35.33 41.58
CA MET A 12 51.13 35.04 40.25
C MET A 12 52.24 34.40 39.41
N LYS A 13 52.11 33.11 39.08
CA LYS A 13 53.01 32.46 38.11
C LYS A 13 52.35 32.31 36.75
N LYS A 14 53.15 32.61 35.73
CA LYS A 14 52.70 32.99 34.39
C LYS A 14 52.22 31.77 33.60
N LEU A 15 51.17 31.97 32.80
CA LEU A 15 50.66 30.98 31.85
C LEU A 15 51.64 30.86 30.66
N PRO A 16 52.21 29.67 30.36
CA PRO A 16 52.90 29.45 29.09
C PRO A 16 51.89 29.04 28.03
N LEU A 17 51.81 29.83 26.95
CA LEU A 17 50.99 29.53 25.79
C LEU A 17 51.63 28.39 24.99
N VAL A 18 51.19 27.14 25.21
CA VAL A 18 51.62 25.98 24.41
C VAL A 18 50.68 25.81 23.23
N PHE A 19 51.15 26.21 22.04
CA PHE A 19 50.54 25.82 20.77
C PHE A 19 50.73 24.31 20.57
N LEU A 20 49.74 23.50 20.97
CA LEU A 20 49.70 22.10 20.60
C LEU A 20 49.07 21.98 19.21
N SER A 21 49.89 21.66 18.21
CA SER A 21 49.46 21.51 16.82
C SER A 21 48.43 20.39 16.69
N THR A 22 47.22 20.75 16.30
CA THR A 22 46.14 19.82 15.97
C THR A 22 46.51 19.04 14.71
N LEU A 23 47.02 17.81 14.89
CA LEU A 23 47.16 16.86 13.79
C LEU A 23 45.77 16.32 13.43
N ILE A 24 45.04 17.05 12.59
CA ILE A 24 43.78 16.58 12.02
C ILE A 24 44.11 15.46 11.05
N LEU A 25 44.07 14.21 11.54
CA LEU A 25 44.01 13.02 10.72
C LEU A 25 42.65 13.03 9.99
N THR A 26 42.63 13.63 8.81
CA THR A 26 41.53 13.48 7.87
C THR A 26 41.38 12.00 7.55
N ARG A 27 40.39 11.37 8.17
CA ARG A 27 39.83 10.11 7.68
C ARG A 27 39.31 10.40 6.29
N ILE A 28 40.12 10.12 5.27
CA ILE A 28 39.59 9.89 3.93
C ILE A 28 38.66 8.70 4.10
N ALA A 29 37.36 8.97 4.16
CA ALA A 29 36.38 7.94 3.95
C ALA A 29 36.65 7.43 2.53
N VAL A 30 37.25 6.24 2.44
CA VAL A 30 37.16 5.45 1.21
C VAL A 30 35.66 5.30 1.01
N ALA A 31 35.12 5.98 0.00
CA ALA A 31 33.75 5.75 -0.41
C ALA A 31 33.65 4.25 -0.65
N GLY A 32 32.84 3.56 0.18
CA GLY A 32 32.60 2.14 -0.02
C GLY A 32 32.19 1.95 -1.48
N SER A 33 32.76 0.94 -2.14
CA SER A 33 32.32 0.55 -3.47
C SER A 33 30.81 0.40 -3.41
N GLY A 34 30.08 1.34 -4.03
CA GLY A 34 28.63 1.46 -3.84
C GLY A 34 28.00 0.11 -4.11
N GLU A 35 27.29 -0.43 -3.12
CA GLU A 35 26.69 -1.76 -3.23
C GLU A 35 25.79 -1.75 -4.47
N ILE A 36 26.10 -2.64 -5.42
CA ILE A 36 25.41 -2.69 -6.70
C ILE A 36 24.03 -3.23 -6.41
N PHE A 37 23.00 -2.41 -6.64
CA PHE A 37 21.61 -2.79 -6.37
C PHE A 37 21.27 -4.18 -6.93
N THR A 38 21.01 -5.15 -6.06
CA THR A 38 20.80 -6.53 -6.48
C THR A 38 19.32 -6.85 -6.68
N MET A 39 19.05 -7.91 -7.45
CA MET A 39 17.69 -8.47 -7.59
C MET A 39 17.11 -8.98 -6.25
N ARG A 40 17.94 -9.15 -5.20
CA ARG A 40 17.48 -9.51 -3.86
C ARG A 40 16.95 -8.29 -3.11
N GLU A 41 17.66 -7.16 -3.15
CA GLU A 41 17.23 -5.89 -2.55
C GLU A 41 15.92 -5.36 -3.15
N PHE A 42 15.58 -5.74 -4.38
CA PHE A 42 14.25 -5.46 -4.94
C PHE A 42 13.08 -6.00 -4.09
N PHE A 43 13.29 -7.10 -3.33
CA PHE A 43 12.28 -7.62 -2.40
C PHE A 43 12.21 -6.82 -1.10
N GLU A 44 13.26 -6.08 -0.76
CA GLU A 44 13.33 -5.21 0.42
C GLU A 44 12.76 -3.80 0.14
N LEU A 45 12.47 -3.49 -1.13
CA LEU A 45 11.84 -2.23 -1.54
C LEU A 45 10.36 -2.19 -1.14
N GLU A 46 10.03 -1.21 -0.31
CA GLU A 46 8.65 -0.86 0.03
C GLU A 46 8.31 0.55 -0.44
N TYR A 47 7.04 0.79 -0.81
CA TYR A 47 6.60 2.10 -1.26
C TYR A 47 5.15 2.41 -0.88
N ALA A 48 4.87 3.69 -0.65
CA ALA A 48 3.53 4.22 -0.39
C ALA A 48 2.76 4.47 -1.70
N SER A 49 1.46 4.22 -1.70
CA SER A 49 0.53 4.61 -2.77
C SER A 49 -0.87 4.93 -2.22
N ASP A 50 -1.71 5.55 -3.04
CA ASP A 50 -3.10 5.95 -2.71
C ASP A 50 -3.27 6.61 -1.31
N PRO A 51 -2.56 7.72 -1.02
CA PRO A 51 -2.70 8.44 0.24
C PRO A 51 -4.05 9.17 0.30
N GLN A 52 -4.69 9.13 1.47
CA GLN A 52 -6.01 9.72 1.72
C GLN A 52 -5.99 10.45 3.06
N ILE A 53 -6.27 11.75 3.03
CA ILE A 53 -6.39 12.58 4.22
C ILE A 53 -7.76 12.31 4.87
N SER A 54 -7.79 12.19 6.19
CA SER A 54 -9.01 12.12 7.00
C SER A 54 -9.88 13.38 6.83
N PRO A 55 -11.22 13.30 7.02
CA PRO A 55 -12.10 14.47 6.90
C PRO A 55 -11.72 15.65 7.82
N GLU A 56 -11.24 15.34 9.03
CA GLU A 56 -10.75 16.33 10.01
C GLU A 56 -9.33 16.87 9.70
N GLY A 57 -8.65 16.32 8.69
CA GLY A 57 -7.33 16.78 8.25
C GLY A 57 -6.14 16.39 9.13
N ASN A 58 -6.36 15.66 10.23
CA ASN A 58 -5.34 15.34 11.23
C ASN A 58 -4.58 14.02 10.97
N GLN A 59 -5.17 13.07 10.25
CA GLN A 59 -4.55 11.78 9.92
C GLN A 59 -4.47 11.55 8.41
N VAL A 60 -3.45 10.81 7.96
CA VAL A 60 -3.30 10.30 6.59
C VAL A 60 -3.23 8.78 6.62
N ILE A 61 -4.10 8.12 5.85
CA ILE A 61 -3.96 6.69 5.54
C ILE A 61 -3.36 6.50 4.17
N TYR A 62 -2.64 5.40 3.97
CA TYR A 62 -2.06 5.06 2.68
C TYR A 62 -1.86 3.55 2.53
N VAL A 63 -1.61 3.10 1.30
CA VAL A 63 -1.27 1.71 0.97
C VAL A 63 0.25 1.55 1.02
N ARG A 64 0.76 0.70 1.92
CA ARG A 64 2.16 0.29 1.97
C ARG A 64 2.32 -1.00 1.18
N ASN A 65 3.08 -0.94 0.10
CA ASN A 65 3.32 -2.04 -0.84
C ASN A 65 4.70 -2.64 -0.56
N PHE A 66 4.80 -3.97 -0.54
CA PHE A 66 6.05 -4.71 -0.31
C PHE A 66 6.05 -6.01 -1.13
N ALA A 67 7.17 -6.72 -1.15
CA ALA A 67 7.30 -8.02 -1.81
C ALA A 67 7.72 -9.10 -0.80
N ASP A 68 7.39 -10.36 -1.12
CA ASP A 68 7.83 -11.54 -0.37
C ASP A 68 8.68 -12.43 -1.28
N ILE A 69 9.96 -12.57 -0.91
CA ILE A 69 10.93 -13.41 -1.62
C ILE A 69 10.57 -14.89 -1.59
N MET A 70 9.79 -15.35 -0.60
CA MET A 70 9.41 -16.75 -0.45
C MET A 70 8.26 -17.17 -1.37
N THR A 71 7.44 -16.23 -1.82
CA THR A 71 6.28 -16.51 -2.69
C THR A 71 6.34 -15.84 -4.06
N ASP A 72 7.39 -15.05 -4.34
CA ASP A 72 7.55 -14.23 -5.54
C ASP A 72 6.31 -13.37 -5.84
N ARG A 73 5.80 -12.73 -4.79
CA ARG A 73 4.56 -11.94 -4.83
C ARG A 73 4.73 -10.58 -4.20
N ARG A 74 3.94 -9.63 -4.70
CA ARG A 74 3.70 -8.36 -4.03
C ARG A 74 2.44 -8.44 -3.18
N TYR A 75 2.50 -7.76 -2.05
CA TYR A 75 1.45 -7.61 -1.06
C TYR A 75 1.28 -6.13 -0.72
N SER A 76 0.11 -5.77 -0.20
CA SER A 76 -0.20 -4.41 0.21
C SER A 76 -1.04 -4.39 1.47
N ASN A 77 -0.69 -3.51 2.40
CA ASN A 77 -1.39 -3.35 3.69
C ASN A 77 -1.68 -1.86 3.92
N LEU A 78 -2.72 -1.56 4.70
CA LEU A 78 -3.11 -0.19 5.02
C LEU A 78 -2.34 0.29 6.25
N TRP A 79 -1.82 1.51 6.16
CA TRP A 79 -1.11 2.19 7.24
C TRP A 79 -1.75 3.54 7.52
N ILE A 80 -1.58 4.04 8.73
CA ILE A 80 -2.00 5.38 9.17
C ILE A 80 -0.80 6.10 9.80
N ILE A 81 -0.81 7.42 9.68
CA ILE A 81 0.13 8.34 10.32
C ILE A 81 -0.61 9.64 10.62
N ASP A 82 -0.28 10.30 11.74
CA ASP A 82 -0.78 11.64 12.04
C ASP A 82 -0.02 12.69 11.20
N ILE A 83 -0.64 13.84 10.96
CA ILE A 83 -0.11 14.88 10.06
C ILE A 83 1.20 15.53 10.57
N ASP A 84 1.50 15.37 11.86
CA ASP A 84 2.77 15.77 12.48
C ASP A 84 3.87 14.71 12.38
N GLY A 85 3.57 13.55 11.80
CA GLY A 85 4.47 12.40 11.65
C GLY A 85 4.42 11.40 12.81
N SER A 86 3.57 11.61 13.82
CA SER A 86 3.37 10.68 14.94
C SER A 86 2.33 9.57 14.61
N ASP A 87 2.08 8.68 15.57
CA ASP A 87 1.21 7.49 15.46
C ASP A 87 1.36 6.67 14.14
N HIS A 88 2.59 6.55 13.62
CA HIS A 88 2.84 5.79 12.39
C HIS A 88 2.69 4.27 12.63
N ARG A 89 1.57 3.68 12.20
CA ARG A 89 1.25 2.28 12.49
C ARG A 89 0.42 1.57 11.40
N PRO A 90 0.46 0.23 11.33
CA PRO A 90 -0.42 -0.53 10.46
C PRO A 90 -1.88 -0.47 10.93
N LEU A 91 -2.81 -0.37 9.98
CA LEU A 91 -4.23 -0.65 10.16
C LEU A 91 -4.58 -2.11 9.78
N THR A 92 -3.80 -2.71 8.87
CA THR A 92 -3.89 -4.13 8.50
C THR A 92 -2.50 -4.78 8.43
N THR A 93 -2.43 -6.10 8.57
CA THR A 93 -1.17 -6.87 8.62
C THR A 93 -1.25 -8.22 7.90
N GLY A 94 -0.16 -8.64 7.24
CA GLY A 94 0.02 -9.97 6.65
C GLY A 94 0.04 -10.00 5.11
N HIS A 95 0.09 -11.19 4.53
CA HIS A 95 0.21 -11.43 3.09
C HIS A 95 -1.13 -11.23 2.35
N ARG A 96 -1.60 -9.98 2.33
CA ARG A 96 -2.87 -9.52 1.75
C ARG A 96 -2.61 -8.51 0.62
N ASN A 97 -3.65 -8.20 -0.14
CA ASN A 97 -3.71 -7.10 -1.09
C ASN A 97 -4.79 -6.11 -0.65
N ASP A 98 -4.55 -5.41 0.46
CA ASP A 98 -5.42 -4.36 0.97
C ASP A 98 -5.11 -3.05 0.23
N ARG A 99 -6.13 -2.46 -0.40
CA ARG A 99 -5.98 -1.34 -1.34
C ARG A 99 -7.24 -0.48 -1.45
N SER A 100 -7.13 0.65 -2.15
CA SER A 100 -8.23 1.60 -2.40
C SER A 100 -8.95 2.08 -1.13
N PRO A 101 -8.23 2.50 -0.06
CA PRO A 101 -8.85 2.97 1.18
C PRO A 101 -9.69 4.24 0.96
N ARG A 102 -10.90 4.35 1.50
CA ARG A 102 -11.72 5.58 1.45
C ARG A 102 -12.41 5.85 2.79
N TRP A 103 -12.09 6.98 3.41
CA TRP A 103 -12.74 7.46 4.63
C TRP A 103 -14.24 7.66 4.42
N SER A 104 -15.05 7.34 5.43
CA SER A 104 -16.44 7.79 5.48
C SER A 104 -16.49 9.32 5.65
N PRO A 105 -17.57 10.00 5.22
CA PRO A 105 -17.67 11.46 5.32
C PRO A 105 -17.55 12.01 6.75
N ASP A 106 -17.88 11.21 7.76
CA ASP A 106 -17.79 11.52 9.19
C ASP A 106 -16.44 11.11 9.83
N GLY A 107 -15.50 10.56 9.04
CA GLY A 107 -14.20 10.09 9.51
C GLY A 107 -14.22 8.85 10.43
N SER A 108 -15.38 8.35 10.85
CA SER A 108 -15.44 7.27 11.85
C SER A 108 -15.11 5.88 11.28
N LYS A 109 -15.13 5.73 9.95
CA LYS A 109 -14.97 4.44 9.25
C LYS A 109 -14.09 4.57 8.01
N LEU A 110 -13.62 3.41 7.56
CA LEU A 110 -12.81 3.26 6.36
C LEU A 110 -13.33 2.08 5.55
N ILE A 111 -13.66 2.29 4.27
CA ILE A 111 -13.83 1.17 3.32
C ILE A 111 -12.53 0.92 2.55
N TYR A 112 -12.31 -0.33 2.16
CA TYR A 112 -11.14 -0.74 1.39
C TYR A 112 -11.42 -2.06 0.67
N VAL A 113 -10.69 -2.36 -0.40
CA VAL A 113 -10.71 -3.67 -1.05
C VAL A 113 -9.63 -4.55 -0.43
N SER A 114 -9.96 -5.79 -0.09
CA SER A 114 -9.02 -6.78 0.46
C SER A 114 -9.30 -8.17 -0.08
N ASN A 115 -8.27 -9.00 -0.22
CA ASN A 115 -8.37 -10.42 -0.54
C ASN A 115 -8.18 -11.35 0.69
N LYS A 116 -8.36 -10.83 1.92
CA LYS A 116 -8.11 -11.56 3.18
C LYS A 116 -8.85 -12.90 3.33
N GLU A 117 -9.94 -13.11 2.60
CA GLU A 117 -10.77 -14.32 2.60
C GLU A 117 -10.73 -15.06 1.24
N GLY A 118 -9.71 -14.79 0.42
CA GLY A 118 -9.49 -15.43 -0.88
C GLY A 118 -9.85 -14.53 -2.07
N SER A 119 -11.14 -14.23 -2.26
CA SER A 119 -11.60 -13.26 -3.26
C SER A 119 -11.37 -11.82 -2.80
N SER A 120 -11.13 -10.91 -3.75
CA SER A 120 -11.13 -9.46 -3.48
C SER A 120 -12.54 -8.96 -3.21
N GLU A 121 -12.75 -8.33 -2.07
CA GLU A 121 -14.05 -7.88 -1.58
C GLU A 121 -13.92 -6.51 -0.92
N VAL A 122 -15.04 -5.76 -0.83
CA VAL A 122 -15.09 -4.53 -0.04
C VAL A 122 -15.26 -4.88 1.43
N TYR A 123 -14.41 -4.31 2.27
CA TYR A 123 -14.48 -4.35 3.72
C TYR A 123 -14.70 -2.96 4.27
N ILE A 124 -15.26 -2.91 5.48
CA ILE A 124 -15.33 -1.73 6.31
C ILE A 124 -14.52 -1.96 7.58
N ARG A 125 -13.84 -0.91 8.06
CA ARG A 125 -13.12 -0.84 9.33
C ARG A 125 -13.65 0.33 10.14
N TRP A 126 -13.91 0.10 11.43
CA TRP A 126 -14.17 1.15 12.41
C TRP A 126 -12.83 1.63 12.99
N ILE A 127 -12.63 2.94 13.05
CA ILE A 127 -11.31 3.53 13.32
C ILE A 127 -11.01 3.56 14.82
N ASP A 128 -12.03 3.80 15.63
CA ASP A 128 -12.02 3.82 17.10
C ASP A 128 -11.73 2.44 17.73
N THR A 129 -12.38 1.40 17.23
CA THR A 129 -12.33 0.03 17.78
C THR A 129 -11.40 -0.90 17.02
N GLY A 130 -10.99 -0.52 15.80
CA GLY A 130 -10.24 -1.40 14.90
C GLY A 130 -11.01 -2.64 14.41
N GLN A 131 -12.33 -2.73 14.65
CA GLN A 131 -13.16 -3.81 14.14
C GLN A 131 -13.27 -3.77 12.62
N THR A 132 -13.47 -4.93 11.98
CA THR A 132 -13.66 -5.02 10.52
C THR A 132 -14.82 -5.93 10.17
N ALA A 133 -15.60 -5.57 9.15
CA ALA A 133 -16.65 -6.41 8.56
C ALA A 133 -16.52 -6.45 7.04
N ARG A 134 -17.02 -7.52 6.43
CA ARG A 134 -17.12 -7.69 4.97
C ARG A 134 -18.44 -7.07 4.49
N LEU A 135 -18.40 -6.23 3.45
CA LEU A 135 -19.60 -5.59 2.88
C LEU A 135 -20.13 -6.30 1.63
N THR A 136 -19.25 -6.96 0.86
CA THR A 136 -19.63 -7.63 -0.40
C THR A 136 -19.33 -9.12 -0.39
N ASN A 137 -20.04 -9.88 -1.22
CA ASN A 137 -19.71 -11.26 -1.56
C ASN A 137 -19.94 -11.44 -3.06
N VAL A 138 -18.94 -11.03 -3.86
CA VAL A 138 -19.09 -10.86 -5.30
C VAL A 138 -18.13 -11.73 -6.12
N GLN A 139 -18.54 -12.06 -7.35
CA GLN A 139 -17.82 -13.01 -8.21
C GLN A 139 -16.57 -12.41 -8.88
N TYR A 140 -16.51 -11.09 -9.02
CA TYR A 140 -15.39 -10.37 -9.64
C TYR A 140 -14.89 -9.28 -8.69
N SER A 141 -13.59 -8.97 -8.76
CA SER A 141 -12.98 -7.97 -7.88
C SER A 141 -13.71 -6.62 -8.01
N PRO A 142 -14.21 -6.02 -6.90
CA PRO A 142 -14.70 -4.66 -6.91
C PRO A 142 -13.52 -3.68 -7.07
N GLY A 143 -13.80 -2.52 -7.67
CA GLY A 143 -12.88 -1.42 -7.88
C GLY A 143 -13.62 -0.08 -7.91
N ASN A 144 -12.88 1.04 -7.92
CA ASN A 144 -13.44 2.40 -7.87
C ASN A 144 -14.48 2.58 -6.75
N ILE A 145 -14.17 2.12 -5.53
CA ILE A 145 -15.08 2.22 -4.39
C ILE A 145 -15.18 3.69 -3.93
N ALA A 146 -16.37 4.10 -3.49
CA ALA A 146 -16.63 5.44 -2.95
C ALA A 146 -17.76 5.39 -1.92
N TRP A 147 -17.79 6.36 -1.01
CA TRP A 147 -18.94 6.61 -0.14
C TRP A 147 -19.94 7.56 -0.81
N ALA A 148 -21.22 7.38 -0.51
CA ALA A 148 -22.20 8.44 -0.72
C ALA A 148 -21.90 9.63 0.22
N PRO A 149 -22.20 10.88 -0.16
CA PRO A 149 -21.93 12.06 0.68
C PRO A 149 -22.60 12.06 2.05
N ASP A 150 -23.68 11.29 2.22
CA ASP A 150 -24.39 11.14 3.50
C ASP A 150 -23.87 9.99 4.38
N GLY A 151 -22.86 9.26 3.92
CA GLY A 151 -22.23 8.13 4.64
C GLY A 151 -23.11 6.89 4.80
N LYS A 152 -24.32 6.82 4.19
CA LYS A 152 -25.25 5.69 4.38
C LYS A 152 -25.08 4.58 3.36
N MET A 153 -24.52 4.90 2.20
CA MET A 153 -24.30 3.97 1.09
C MET A 153 -22.86 4.03 0.61
N ILE A 154 -22.43 2.97 -0.06
CA ILE A 154 -21.21 2.95 -0.87
C ILE A 154 -21.59 2.66 -2.32
N ALA A 155 -20.79 3.14 -3.24
CA ALA A 155 -20.83 2.73 -4.63
C ALA A 155 -19.52 2.00 -4.99
N PHE A 156 -19.59 1.04 -5.91
CA PHE A 156 -18.40 0.41 -6.48
C PHE A 156 -18.63 0.00 -7.94
N THR A 157 -17.53 -0.19 -8.67
CA THR A 157 -17.56 -0.78 -10.00
C THR A 157 -17.14 -2.24 -9.95
N MET A 158 -17.76 -3.07 -10.79
CA MET A 158 -17.39 -4.47 -10.94
C MET A 158 -17.65 -4.94 -12.38
N PHE A 159 -16.81 -5.85 -12.88
CA PHE A 159 -17.05 -6.54 -14.14
C PHE A 159 -18.22 -7.52 -14.02
N VAL A 160 -19.15 -7.45 -14.97
CA VAL A 160 -20.29 -8.37 -15.12
C VAL A 160 -20.15 -9.09 -16.44
N LYS A 161 -20.02 -10.43 -16.38
CA LYS A 161 -19.93 -11.29 -17.54
C LYS A 161 -21.20 -11.22 -18.39
N SER A 162 -21.04 -11.10 -19.71
CA SER A 162 -22.13 -11.13 -20.68
C SER A 162 -21.90 -12.23 -21.70
N LEU A 163 -22.97 -12.86 -22.18
CA LEU A 163 -22.88 -13.84 -23.26
C LEU A 163 -22.38 -13.14 -24.54
N PRO A 164 -21.45 -13.76 -25.30
CA PRO A 164 -21.04 -13.22 -26.59
C PRO A 164 -22.21 -13.21 -27.57
N SER A 165 -22.22 -12.22 -28.46
CA SER A 165 -23.18 -12.13 -29.55
C SER A 165 -23.15 -13.41 -30.38
N LYS A 166 -24.33 -14.01 -30.65
CA LYS A 166 -24.45 -15.18 -31.53
C LYS A 166 -24.79 -14.68 -32.94
N PRO A 167 -23.84 -14.65 -33.90
CA PRO A 167 -24.07 -14.05 -35.22
C PRO A 167 -24.97 -14.92 -36.12
N ALA A 168 -25.13 -16.20 -35.80
CA ALA A 168 -26.01 -17.12 -36.51
C ALA A 168 -26.59 -18.19 -35.57
N LYS A 169 -27.79 -18.70 -35.90
CA LYS A 169 -28.35 -19.91 -35.28
C LYS A 169 -27.79 -21.13 -36.01
N MET A 170 -26.87 -21.85 -35.36
CA MET A 170 -26.32 -23.10 -35.90
C MET A 170 -27.42 -24.19 -35.96
N PRO A 171 -27.38 -25.10 -36.96
CA PRO A 171 -28.27 -26.25 -37.01
C PRO A 171 -28.03 -27.20 -35.83
N GLU A 172 -29.06 -27.92 -35.43
CA GLU A 172 -28.95 -28.91 -34.36
C GLU A 172 -28.08 -30.09 -34.78
N LYS A 173 -27.34 -30.62 -33.80
CA LYS A 173 -26.36 -31.68 -34.01
C LYS A 173 -27.08 -33.04 -34.06
N PRO A 174 -26.89 -33.85 -35.12
CA PRO A 174 -27.50 -35.18 -35.21
C PRO A 174 -27.09 -36.09 -34.04
N GLU A 175 -27.98 -37.01 -33.68
CA GLU A 175 -27.76 -37.97 -32.60
C GLU A 175 -26.50 -38.83 -32.87
N GLY A 176 -25.71 -39.09 -31.82
CA GLY A 176 -24.44 -39.83 -31.92
C GLY A 176 -23.26 -39.09 -32.57
N ALA A 177 -23.47 -37.92 -33.21
CA ALA A 177 -22.38 -37.21 -33.87
C ALA A 177 -21.31 -36.70 -32.88
N LYS A 178 -20.09 -36.49 -33.39
CA LYS A 178 -19.03 -35.72 -32.71
C LYS A 178 -18.62 -34.57 -33.62
N TRP A 179 -18.95 -33.35 -33.22
CA TRP A 179 -18.59 -32.12 -33.93
C TRP A 179 -17.44 -31.44 -33.19
N ALA A 180 -16.71 -30.57 -33.88
CA ALA A 180 -15.78 -29.65 -33.25
C ALA A 180 -16.51 -28.66 -32.32
N ASP A 181 -15.75 -28.03 -31.42
CA ASP A 181 -16.27 -26.94 -30.59
C ASP A 181 -16.82 -25.80 -31.47
N PRO A 182 -17.88 -25.10 -31.02
CA PRO A 182 -18.41 -23.95 -31.75
C PRO A 182 -17.35 -22.85 -31.89
N PRO A 183 -17.35 -22.09 -32.99
CA PRO A 183 -16.38 -21.04 -33.22
C PRO A 183 -16.46 -19.97 -32.11
N LYS A 184 -15.29 -19.56 -31.59
CA LYS A 184 -15.20 -18.41 -30.68
C LYS A 184 -15.45 -17.13 -31.48
N VAL A 185 -16.64 -16.56 -31.31
CA VAL A 185 -16.99 -15.26 -31.91
C VAL A 185 -16.40 -14.15 -31.05
N ILE A 186 -15.71 -13.22 -31.69
CA ILE A 186 -15.09 -12.06 -31.08
C ILE A 186 -15.56 -10.84 -31.87
N ASP A 187 -16.40 -10.02 -31.23
CA ASP A 187 -16.99 -8.79 -31.76
C ASP A 187 -16.34 -7.52 -31.17
N LYS A 188 -15.46 -7.67 -30.18
CA LYS A 188 -14.71 -6.58 -29.54
C LYS A 188 -13.37 -6.30 -30.23
N MET A 189 -13.09 -5.01 -30.47
CA MET A 189 -11.79 -4.53 -30.93
C MET A 189 -10.66 -4.91 -29.97
N THR A 190 -10.88 -4.74 -28.66
CA THR A 190 -9.96 -5.21 -27.61
C THR A 190 -10.45 -6.55 -27.09
N TYR A 191 -9.83 -7.63 -27.56
CA TYR A 191 -10.21 -9.01 -27.24
C TYR A 191 -9.12 -9.81 -26.54
N ARG A 192 -7.89 -9.28 -26.52
CA ARG A 192 -6.75 -9.81 -25.77
C ARG A 192 -6.02 -8.68 -25.05
N ALA A 193 -5.36 -9.02 -23.96
CA ALA A 193 -4.36 -8.17 -23.33
C ALA A 193 -3.14 -9.00 -22.92
N ASP A 194 -1.99 -8.34 -22.85
CA ASP A 194 -0.73 -9.00 -22.49
C ASP A 194 -0.81 -9.58 -21.08
N GLY A 195 -0.14 -10.73 -20.87
CA GLY A 195 -0.19 -11.52 -19.63
C GLY A 195 -1.52 -12.21 -19.30
N SER A 196 -2.66 -11.65 -19.73
CA SER A 196 -4.01 -12.16 -19.39
C SER A 196 -4.67 -12.99 -20.50
N GLY A 197 -4.18 -12.90 -21.74
CA GLY A 197 -4.68 -13.73 -22.85
C GLY A 197 -6.00 -13.19 -23.42
N TYR A 198 -6.98 -14.05 -23.63
CA TYR A 198 -8.31 -13.64 -24.13
C TYR A 198 -9.14 -13.05 -23.00
N GLN A 199 -9.71 -11.86 -23.24
CA GLN A 199 -10.57 -11.20 -22.25
C GLN A 199 -11.94 -11.89 -22.18
N GLU A 200 -12.51 -11.98 -20.98
CA GLU A 200 -13.90 -12.43 -20.83
C GLU A 200 -14.87 -11.41 -21.46
N ASN A 201 -15.97 -11.89 -22.05
CA ASN A 201 -17.01 -11.00 -22.52
C ASN A 201 -17.89 -10.50 -21.37
N GLY A 202 -18.29 -9.23 -21.41
CA GLY A 202 -18.90 -8.52 -20.29
C GLY A 202 -18.60 -7.02 -20.29
N PHE A 203 -19.07 -6.34 -19.25
CA PHE A 203 -19.01 -4.89 -19.09
C PHE A 203 -18.71 -4.52 -17.63
N THR A 204 -18.12 -3.35 -17.39
CA THR A 204 -18.00 -2.80 -16.03
C THR A 204 -19.30 -2.08 -15.67
N HIS A 205 -19.97 -2.54 -14.62
CA HIS A 205 -21.19 -1.93 -14.09
C HIS A 205 -20.88 -1.16 -12.80
N ILE A 206 -21.74 -0.21 -12.45
CA ILE A 206 -21.77 0.47 -11.14
C ILE A 206 -22.83 -0.22 -10.28
N PHE A 207 -22.52 -0.41 -9.01
CA PHE A 207 -23.35 -0.98 -7.94
C PHE A 207 -23.38 -0.02 -6.75
#